data_AF-A0A7S2SR91-F1
#
_entry.id   AF-A0A7S2SR91-F1
#
_cell.length_a   1.000
_cell.length_b   1.000
_cell.length_c   1.000
_cell.angle_alpha   90.00
_cell.angle_beta   90.00
_cell.angle_gamma   90.00
#
_symmetry.space_group_name_H-M   'P 1'
#
loop_
_entity.id
_entity.type
_entity.pdbx_description
1 polymer ?
#
loop_
_entity_poly.entity_id
_entity_poly.type
_entity_poly.pdbx_seq_one_letter_code
_entity_poly.pdbx_strand_id
1 'polypeptide(L)'
;SNPTTALEFIWDLSHPLLANNLVRFDPPSGQIAPGGFATIKVIVRANVRPCIVSDEISVQVRTVVVEEGRRRNNQSRLESRLAKTGGSRVGTAARESIV
;
A
#
# COMPACT_ATOMS: atom_id res chain seq x y z
N SER A 1 28.87 -10.60 2.50
CA SER A 1 27.56 -10.35 3.14
C SER A 1 26.80 -11.65 3.13
N ASN A 2 26.15 -12.04 4.23
CA ASN A 2 25.25 -13.19 4.22
C ASN A 2 23.97 -12.81 3.47
N PRO A 3 23.44 -13.67 2.59
CA PRO A 3 22.18 -13.40 1.91
C PRO A 3 21.07 -13.22 2.95
N THR A 4 20.38 -12.09 2.87
CA THR A 4 19.23 -11.80 3.74
C THR A 4 18.00 -12.40 3.09
N THR A 5 17.40 -13.43 3.69
CA THR A 5 16.20 -14.11 3.17
C THR A 5 14.94 -13.33 3.56
N ALA A 6 14.20 -12.86 2.58
CA ALA A 6 12.87 -12.29 2.77
C ALA A 6 11.80 -13.31 2.34
N LEU A 7 10.56 -13.07 2.74
CA LEU A 7 9.39 -13.78 2.23
C LEU A 7 8.67 -12.89 1.22
N GLU A 8 8.19 -13.47 0.15
CA GLU A 8 7.24 -12.84 -0.77
C GLU A 8 5.91 -13.57 -0.65
N PHE A 9 4.81 -12.82 -0.59
CA PHE A 9 3.47 -13.37 -0.56
C PHE A 9 2.64 -12.82 -1.72
N ILE A 10 1.72 -13.62 -2.23
CA ILE A 10 0.70 -13.23 -3.21
C ILE A 10 -0.60 -13.99 -2.94
N TRP A 11 -1.70 -13.26 -2.81
CA TRP A 11 -3.03 -13.85 -2.65
C TRP A 11 -3.53 -14.41 -3.98
N ASP A 12 -4.17 -15.57 -3.96
CA ASP A 12 -4.78 -16.16 -5.15
C ASP A 12 -6.03 -15.39 -5.57
N LEU A 13 -5.90 -14.55 -6.59
CA LEU A 13 -6.99 -13.72 -7.10
C LEU A 13 -8.02 -14.50 -7.92
N SER A 14 -7.77 -15.77 -8.25
CA SER A 14 -8.70 -16.60 -9.01
C SER A 14 -9.87 -17.12 -8.18
N HIS A 15 -9.78 -17.06 -6.85
CA HIS A 15 -10.82 -17.51 -5.94
C HIS A 15 -12.16 -16.78 -6.19
N PRO A 16 -13.32 -17.47 -6.22
CA PRO A 16 -14.62 -16.86 -6.57
C PRO A 16 -14.97 -15.60 -5.77
N LEU A 17 -14.64 -15.54 -4.48
CA LEU A 17 -14.87 -14.35 -3.64
C LEU A 17 -14.01 -13.15 -4.03
N LEU A 18 -12.79 -13.39 -4.52
CA LEU A 18 -11.86 -12.35 -4.96
C LEU A 18 -12.17 -11.92 -6.41
N ALA A 19 -12.42 -12.89 -7.30
CA ALA A 19 -12.82 -12.65 -8.68
C ALA A 19 -14.11 -11.83 -8.79
N ASN A 20 -15.09 -12.09 -7.91
CA ASN A 20 -16.35 -11.32 -7.84
C ASN A 20 -16.25 -10.05 -6.98
N ASN A 21 -15.05 -9.67 -6.51
CA ASN A 21 -14.80 -8.46 -5.73
C ASN A 21 -15.64 -8.39 -4.43
N LEU A 22 -15.96 -9.54 -3.85
CA LEU A 22 -16.70 -9.66 -2.58
C LEU A 22 -15.75 -9.56 -1.39
N VAL A 23 -14.57 -10.14 -1.55
CA VAL A 23 -13.43 -10.01 -0.66
C VAL A 23 -12.32 -9.30 -1.42
N ARG A 24 -11.54 -8.45 -0.74
CA ARG A 24 -10.31 -7.86 -1.29
C ARG A 24 -9.25 -7.77 -0.19
N PHE A 25 -8.01 -8.12 -0.55
CA PHE A 25 -6.82 -7.94 0.29
C PHE A 25 -6.00 -6.74 -0.18
N ASP A 26 -5.48 -5.96 0.75
CA ASP A 26 -4.69 -4.76 0.45
C ASP A 26 -3.48 -4.66 1.43
N PRO A 27 -2.24 -4.80 0.95
CA PRO A 27 -1.86 -5.10 -0.44
C PRO A 27 -2.17 -6.58 -0.82
N PRO A 28 -2.41 -6.89 -2.11
CA PRO A 28 -2.66 -8.27 -2.58
C PRO A 28 -1.38 -9.10 -2.70
N SER A 29 -0.21 -8.46 -2.64
CA SER A 29 1.10 -9.08 -2.63
C SER A 29 2.12 -8.17 -1.95
N GLY A 30 3.25 -8.71 -1.56
CA GLY A 30 4.32 -7.92 -0.95
C GLY A 30 5.51 -8.76 -0.50
N GLN A 31 6.49 -8.07 0.06
CA GLN A 31 7.69 -8.67 0.65
C GLN A 31 7.76 -8.38 2.14
N ILE A 32 8.14 -9.39 2.91
CA ILE A 32 8.33 -9.35 4.36
C ILE A 32 9.82 -9.56 4.61
N ALA A 33 10.47 -8.54 5.17
CA ALA A 33 11.86 -8.64 5.59
C ALA A 33 12.03 -9.75 6.65
N PRO A 34 13.23 -10.34 6.79
CA PRO A 34 13.46 -11.33 7.85
C PRO A 34 13.13 -10.77 9.24
N GLY A 35 12.36 -11.54 10.01
CA GLY A 35 11.85 -11.13 11.32
C GLY A 35 10.78 -10.02 11.28
N GLY A 36 10.38 -9.57 10.09
CA GLY A 36 9.37 -8.54 9.89
C GLY A 36 7.94 -9.09 9.87
N PHE A 37 6.99 -8.18 9.80
CA PHE A 37 5.56 -8.47 9.68
C PHE A 37 4.94 -7.66 8.55
N ALA A 38 3.93 -8.22 7.88
CA ALA A 38 3.06 -7.49 6.96
C ALA A 38 1.66 -7.38 7.56
N THR A 39 1.08 -6.19 7.49
CA THR A 39 -0.32 -5.95 7.83
C THR A 39 -1.14 -5.93 6.55
N ILE A 40 -2.18 -6.77 6.49
CA ILE A 40 -3.07 -6.85 5.34
C ILE A 40 -4.45 -6.37 5.76
N LYS A 41 -5.03 -5.45 5.00
CA LYS A 41 -6.43 -5.06 5.16
C LYS A 41 -7.32 -6.00 4.37
N VAL A 42 -8.29 -6.60 5.04
CA VAL A 42 -9.36 -7.39 4.41
C VAL A 42 -10.61 -6.52 4.28
N ILE A 43 -11.16 -6.43 3.08
CA ILE A 43 -12.40 -5.70 2.79
C ILE A 43 -13.44 -6.70 2.34
N VAL A 44 -14.60 -6.72 3.01
CA VAL A 44 -15.72 -7.60 2.70
C VAL A 44 -16.93 -6.75 2.30
N ARG A 45 -17.57 -7.08 1.17
CA ARG A 45 -18.78 -6.40 0.69
C ARG A 45 -20.00 -7.29 0.93
N ALA A 46 -21.01 -6.75 1.61
CA ALA A 46 -22.19 -7.50 2.06
C ALA A 46 -23.43 -7.37 1.14
N ASN A 47 -23.34 -6.61 0.05
CA ASN A 47 -24.49 -6.37 -0.83
C ASN A 47 -24.57 -7.37 -1.99
N VAL A 48 -24.68 -8.66 -1.69
CA VAL A 48 -24.75 -9.73 -2.70
C VAL A 48 -25.76 -10.82 -2.35
N ARG A 49 -26.13 -11.60 -3.37
CA ARG A 49 -26.95 -12.80 -3.17
C ARG A 49 -26.19 -13.81 -2.31
N PRO A 50 -26.83 -14.45 -1.32
CA PRO A 50 -26.22 -15.54 -0.57
C PRO A 50 -25.76 -16.66 -1.51
N CYS A 51 -24.55 -17.15 -1.29
CA CYS A 51 -24.00 -18.33 -1.98
C CYS A 51 -23.12 -19.13 -1.02
N ILE A 52 -23.00 -20.43 -1.29
CA ILE A 52 -22.06 -21.30 -0.58
C ILE A 52 -20.82 -21.41 -1.47
N VAL A 53 -19.67 -21.06 -0.91
CA VAL A 53 -18.36 -21.27 -1.53
C VAL A 53 -17.62 -22.24 -0.63
N SER A 54 -17.32 -23.44 -1.15
CA SER A 54 -16.63 -24.50 -0.42
C SER A 54 -15.10 -24.47 -0.61
N ASP A 55 -14.60 -23.42 -1.26
CA ASP A 55 -13.19 -23.23 -1.56
C ASP A 55 -12.51 -22.38 -0.48
N GLU A 56 -11.21 -22.60 -0.29
CA GLU A 56 -10.38 -21.80 0.60
C GLU A 56 -9.62 -20.72 -0.17
N ILE A 57 -9.64 -19.48 0.33
CA ILE A 57 -8.77 -18.42 -0.19
C ILE A 57 -7.33 -18.76 0.20
N SER A 58 -6.49 -18.98 -0.81
CA SER A 58 -5.09 -19.34 -0.63
C SER A 58 -4.15 -18.13 -0.75
N VAL A 59 -3.02 -18.20 -0.03
CA VAL A 59 -1.88 -17.30 -0.20
C VAL A 59 -0.66 -18.12 -0.57
N GLN A 60 -0.01 -17.76 -1.67
CA GLN A 60 1.27 -18.35 -2.03
C GLN A 60 2.38 -17.57 -1.32
N VAL A 61 3.27 -18.30 -0.64
CA VAL A 61 4.43 -17.73 0.04
C VAL A 61 5.69 -18.38 -0.52
N ARG A 62 6.70 -17.57 -0.86
CA ARG A 62 8.01 -18.06 -1.30
C ARG A 62 9.15 -17.30 -0.63
N THR A 63 10.24 -18.00 -0.35
CA THR A 63 11.47 -17.37 0.15
C THR A 63 12.23 -16.74 -1.01
N VAL A 64 12.63 -15.48 -0.85
CA VAL A 64 13.44 -14.74 -1.83
C VAL A 64 14.74 -14.27 -1.18
N VAL A 65 15.84 -14.39 -1.90
CA VAL A 65 17.14 -13.86 -1.46
C VAL A 65 17.21 -12.39 -1.86
N VAL A 66 17.34 -11.50 -0.88
CA VAL A 66 17.53 -10.07 -1.13
C VAL A 66 19.03 -9.80 -1.11
N GLU A 67 19.58 -9.40 -2.25
CA GLU A 67 20.94 -8.86 -2.29
C GLU A 67 20.95 -7.48 -1.63
N GLU A 68 21.68 -7.32 -0.52
CA GLU A 68 21.94 -6.01 0.06
C GLU A 68 22.79 -5.18 -0.93
N GLY A 69 22.14 -4.36 -1.75
CA GLY A 69 22.89 -3.68 -2.81
C GLY A 69 22.17 -2.69 -3.72
N ARG A 70 21.37 -1.75 -3.19
CA ARG A 70 21.31 -0.33 -3.67
C ARG A 70 20.30 0.47 -2.86
N ARG A 71 20.77 1.10 -1.78
CA ARG A 71 20.10 2.25 -1.17
C ARG A 71 20.23 3.46 -2.11
N ARG A 72 19.13 4.22 -2.21
CA ARG A 72 18.97 5.63 -2.67
C ARG A 72 18.81 5.90 -4.17
N ASN A 73 17.56 6.11 -4.60
CA ASN A 73 17.03 7.46 -4.92
C ASN A 73 15.65 7.34 -5.58
N ASN A 74 14.57 7.31 -4.81
CA ASN A 74 13.23 7.65 -5.33
C ASN A 74 12.40 8.55 -4.40
N GLN A 75 12.97 9.01 -3.29
CA GLN A 75 12.30 9.93 -2.37
C GLN A 75 12.55 11.43 -2.67
N SER A 76 13.42 11.78 -3.62
CA SER A 76 13.78 13.19 -3.88
C SER A 76 12.82 13.96 -4.80
N ARG A 77 11.82 13.31 -5.43
CA ARG A 77 10.90 14.00 -6.36
C ARG A 77 9.62 14.53 -5.72
N LEU A 78 9.21 14.03 -4.55
CA LEU A 78 7.99 14.51 -3.89
C LEU A 78 8.26 15.72 -2.98
N GLU A 79 9.41 15.76 -2.31
CA GLU A 79 9.76 16.87 -1.40
C GLU A 79 10.06 18.19 -2.14
N SER A 80 10.52 18.12 -3.40
CA SER A 80 10.75 19.31 -4.23
C SER A 80 9.45 20.05 -4.61
N ARG A 81 8.31 19.35 -4.62
CA ARG A 81 7.01 19.96 -4.91
C ARG A 81 6.34 20.60 -3.69
N LEU A 82 6.57 20.05 -2.49
CA LEU A 82 6.03 20.61 -1.26
C LEU A 82 6.78 21.87 -0.79
N ALA A 83 8.08 21.98 -1.08
CA ALA A 83 8.85 23.19 -0.75
C ALA A 83 8.49 24.42 -1.61
N LYS A 84 7.87 24.24 -2.80
CA LYS A 84 7.50 25.34 -3.70
C LYS A 84 6.11 25.95 -3.44
N THR A 85 5.30 25.37 -2.56
CA THR A 85 3.93 25.86 -2.27
C THR A 85 3.84 26.65 -0.96
N GLY A 86 4.97 26.86 -0.25
CA GLY A 86 5.04 27.63 1.00
C GLY A 86 5.27 29.15 0.82
N GLY A 87 5.05 29.68 -0.37
CA GLY A 87 5.38 31.07 -0.75
C GLY A 87 4.18 31.97 -1.04
N SER A 88 3.04 31.79 -0.37
CA SER A 88 1.98 32.82 -0.37
C SER A 88 2.00 33.55 0.96
N ARG A 89 2.84 34.59 1.03
CA ARG A 89 2.70 35.64 2.05
C ARG A 89 1.37 36.34 1.82
N VAL A 90 0.49 36.15 2.78
CA VAL A 90 -0.72 36.94 3.05
C VAL A 90 -0.36 38.43 3.00
N GLY A 91 -0.80 39.11 1.94
CA GLY A 91 -0.80 40.57 1.82
C GLY A 91 -2.09 41.12 2.42
N THR A 92 -1.94 41.67 3.62
CA THR A 92 -2.69 42.76 4.27
C THR A 92 -4.04 43.17 3.68
N ALA A 93 -5.11 42.88 4.43
CA ALA A 93 -6.38 43.58 4.32
C ALA A 93 -6.18 45.07 4.66
N ALA A 94 -6.48 45.97 3.72
CA ALA A 94 -6.70 47.38 4.03
C ALA A 94 -8.14 47.54 4.50
N ARG A 95 -8.30 47.80 5.81
CA ARG A 95 -9.54 48.32 6.40
C ARG A 95 -9.54 49.85 6.31
N GLU A 96 -10.69 50.36 5.91
CA GLU A 96 -11.33 51.66 6.15
C GLU A 96 -10.53 52.80 6.81
N SER A 97 -10.70 54.00 6.26
CA SER A 97 -10.85 55.21 7.07
C SER A 97 -11.89 56.13 6.41
N ILE A 98 -12.96 56.37 7.17
CA ILE A 98 -13.96 57.42 6.99
C ILE A 98 -13.31 58.75 7.36
N VAL A 99 -13.47 59.80 6.53
CA VAL A 99 -14.16 61.09 6.80
C VAL A 99 -14.43 61.75 5.45
#